data_AF-A0A133ZA73-F1
#
_entry.id   AF-A0A133ZA73-F1
#
_cell.length_a   1.000
_cell.length_b   1.000
_cell.length_c   1.000
_cell.angle_alpha   90.00
_cell.angle_beta   90.00
_cell.angle_gamma   90.00
#
_symmetry.space_group_name_H-M   'P 1'
#
loop_
_entity.id
_entity.type
_entity.pdbx_description
1 polymer ?
#
loop_
_entity_poly.entity_id
_entity_poly.type
_entity_poly.pdbx_seq_one_letter_code
_entity_poly.pdbx_strand_id
1 'polypeptide(L)' 'MKLQIFLDGNKRASVIFANHYLISHGKGLLVIPEHKVPEFKKLLVEYYEGEDLQVIASFMREYCWRH' A
#
# COMPACT_ATOMS: atom_id res chain seq x y z
N MET A 1 -7.58 0.53 1.01
CA MET A 1 -8.11 0.47 -0.38
C MET A 1 -9.32 -0.47 -0.57
N LYS A 2 -9.62 -1.44 0.30
CA LYS A 2 -10.72 -2.40 0.07
C LYS A 2 -12.13 -1.80 0.12
N LEU A 3 -12.35 -0.83 1.01
CA LEU A 3 -13.65 -0.20 1.22
C LEU A 3 -14.14 0.70 0.06
N GLN A 4 -13.25 1.14 -0.84
CA GLN A 4 -13.57 1.98 -2.02
C GLN A 4 -14.59 3.12 -1.75
N ILE A 5 -14.24 4.06 -0.86
CA ILE A 5 -15.15 5.13 -0.41
C ILE A 5 -15.43 6.18 -1.51
N PHE A 6 -14.43 6.48 -2.34
CA PHE A 6 -14.53 7.48 -3.41
C PHE A 6 -14.82 6.83 -4.77
N LEU A 7 -15.38 7.59 -5.72
CA LEU A 7 -15.58 7.13 -7.11
C LEU A 7 -14.26 6.88 -7.84
N ASP A 8 -13.24 7.70 -7.58
CA ASP A 8 -11.86 7.50 -8.02
C ASP A 8 -10.89 8.02 -6.93
N GLY A 9 -9.63 7.61 -7.00
CA GLY A 9 -8.57 8.16 -6.17
C GLY A 9 -8.35 7.45 -4.84
N ASN A 10 -9.16 6.43 -4.49
CA ASN A 10 -9.02 5.65 -3.25
C ASN A 10 -7.57 5.19 -2.98
N LYS A 11 -6.87 4.78 -4.05
CA LYS A 11 -5.50 4.29 -4.00
C LYS A 11 -4.51 5.40 -3.65
N ARG A 12 -4.61 6.54 -4.34
CA ARG A 12 -3.80 7.74 -4.10
C ARG A 12 -4.05 8.28 -2.69
N ALA A 13 -5.31 8.42 -2.30
CA ALA A 13 -5.71 8.89 -0.98
C ALA A 13 -5.19 7.97 0.14
N SER A 14 -5.29 6.65 -0.02
CA SER A 14 -4.79 5.69 0.97
C SER A 14 -3.27 5.83 1.20
N VAL A 15 -2.49 5.99 0.13
CA VAL A 15 -1.03 6.15 0.22
C VAL A 15 -0.65 7.49 0.84
N ILE A 16 -1.31 8.59 0.45
CA ILE A 16 -1.08 9.92 1.02
C ILE A 16 -1.37 9.91 2.53
N PHE A 17 -2.50 9.34 2.94
CA PHE A 17 -2.85 9.23 4.35
C PHE A 17 -1.82 8.42 5.15
N ALA A 18 -1.42 7.25 4.65
CA ALA A 18 -0.41 6.43 5.31
C ALA A 18 0.93 7.17 5.45
N ASN A 19 1.37 7.86 4.40
CA ASN A 19 2.60 8.64 4.43
C ASN A 19 2.52 9.82 5.39
N HIS A 20 1.41 10.55 5.41
CA HIS A 20 1.19 11.63 6.35
C HIS A 20 1.31 11.13 7.80
N TYR A 21 0.72 9.97 8.11
CA TYR A 21 0.83 9.34 9.43
C TYR A 21 2.27 8.90 9.76
N LEU A 22 2.97 8.26 8.83
CA LEU A 22 4.34 7.81 9.06
C LEU A 22 5.31 8.98 9.29
N ILE A 23 5.19 10.04 8.47
CA ILE A 23 6.02 11.24 8.58
C ILE A 23 5.77 11.95 9.91
N SER A 24 4.52 12.10 10.34
CA SER A 24 4.22 12.78 11.61
C SER A 24 4.76 12.05 12.85
N HIS A 25 5.09 10.76 12.72
CA HIS A 25 5.68 9.95 13.79
C HIS A 25 7.17 9.63 13.54
N GLY A 26 7.81 10.24 12.53
CA GLY A 26 9.22 9.99 12.21
C GLY A 26 9.51 8.53 11.81
N LYS A 27 8.53 7.84 11.21
CA LYS A 27 8.62 6.42 10.79
C LYS A 27 8.97 6.24 9.32
N GLY A 28 9.40 7.29 8.63
CA GLY A 28 9.81 7.26 7.23
C GLY A 28 8.63 7.38 6.25
N LEU A 29 8.78 6.76 5.07
CA LEU A 29 7.88 6.91 3.94
C LEU A 29 7.56 5.55 3.30
N LEU A 30 6.33 5.41 2.83
CA LEU A 30 5.86 4.29 2.04
C LEU A 30 5.80 4.68 0.56
N VAL A 31 6.64 4.05 -0.26
CA VAL A 31 6.76 4.27 -1.71
C VAL A 31 6.83 2.92 -2.39
N ILE A 32 5.97 2.69 -3.38
CA ILE A 32 6.03 1.49 -4.20
C ILE A 32 7.01 1.76 -5.35
N PRO A 33 8.18 1.08 -5.40
CA PRO A 33 9.13 1.26 -6.50
C PRO A 33 8.49 0.87 -7.84
N GLU A 34 8.84 1.57 -8.91
CA GLU A 34 8.26 1.33 -10.25
C GLU A 34 8.39 -0.14 -10.70
N HIS A 35 9.58 -0.72 -10.52
CA HIS A 35 9.86 -2.12 -10.85
C HIS A 35 9.05 -3.14 -10.03
N LYS A 36 8.48 -2.73 -8.90
CA LYS A 36 7.63 -3.54 -8.01
C LYS A 36 6.14 -3.31 -8.20
N VAL A 37 5.74 -2.33 -9.01
CA VAL A 37 4.31 -2.03 -9.29
C VAL A 37 3.55 -3.23 -9.86
N PRO A 38 4.08 -4.05 -10.80
CA PRO A 38 3.36 -5.22 -11.30
C PRO A 38 3.05 -6.24 -10.20
N GLU A 39 4.03 -6.52 -9.35
CA GLU A 39 3.91 -7.46 -8.22
C GLU A 39 2.91 -6.93 -7.18
N PHE A 40 3.01 -5.65 -6.82
CA PHE A 40 2.04 -5.00 -5.94
C PHE A 40 0.60 -5.11 -6.49
N LYS A 41 0.40 -4.84 -7.78
CA LYS A 41 -0.93 -4.93 -8.41
C LYS A 41 -1.50 -6.34 -8.33
N LYS A 42 -0.68 -7.37 -8.54
CA LYS A 42 -1.07 -8.78 -8.43
C LYS A 42 -1.53 -9.09 -7.00
N LEU A 43 -0.69 -8.82 -6.01
CA LEU A 43 -1.00 -9.04 -4.59
C LEU A 43 -2.23 -8.25 -4.13
N LEU A 44 -2.46 -7.07 -4.71
CA LEU A 44 -3.62 -6.25 -4.40
C LEU A 44 -4.93 -6.87 -4.90
N VAL A 45 -4.91 -7.50 -6.08
CA VAL A 45 -6.08 -8.24 -6.61
C VAL A 45 -6.36 -9.46 -5.74
N GLU A 46 -5.34 -10.26 -5.45
CA GLU A 46 -5.42 -11.42 -4.55
C GLU A 46 -6.03 -11.06 -3.19
N TYR A 47 -5.57 -9.96 -2.58
CA TYR A 47 -6.13 -9.44 -1.33
C TYR A 47 -7.62 -9.03 -1.44
N TYR A 48 -8.07 -8.58 -2.61
CA TYR A 48 -9.48 -8.31 -2.83
C TYR A 48 -10.32 -9.59 -2.95
N GLU A 49 -9.74 -10.64 -3.54
CA GLU A 49 -10.40 -11.93 -3.77
C GLU A 49 -10.46 -12.81 -2.51
N GLY A 50 -9.76 -12.43 -1.43
CA GLY A 50 -9.89 -13.06 -0.12
C GLY A 50 -8.60 -13.61 0.46
N GLU A 51 -7.47 -13.42 -0.23
CA GLU A 51 -6.16 -13.80 0.31
C GLU A 51 -5.81 -13.06 1.59
N ASP A 52 -4.93 -13.68 2.39
CA ASP A 52 -4.51 -13.15 3.68
C ASP A 52 -3.82 -11.78 3.52
N LEU A 53 -4.29 -10.80 4.31
CA LEU A 53 -3.70 -9.48 4.43
C LEU A 53 -2.19 -9.54 4.73
N GLN A 54 -1.72 -10.56 5.45
CA GLN A 54 -0.31 -10.69 5.80
C GLN A 54 0.61 -10.83 4.59
N VAL A 55 0.12 -11.41 3.47
CA VAL A 55 0.92 -11.60 2.25
C VAL A 55 1.32 -10.24 1.67
N ILE A 56 0.32 -9.40 1.37
CA ILE A 56 0.59 -8.06 0.81
C ILE A 56 1.25 -7.14 1.86
N ALA A 57 0.90 -7.27 3.15
CA ALA A 57 1.51 -6.45 4.20
C ALA A 57 3.02 -6.73 4.33
N SER A 58 3.44 -7.99 4.21
CA SER A 58 4.85 -8.38 4.25
C SER A 58 5.61 -7.81 3.06
N PHE A 59 5.06 -7.94 1.84
CA PHE A 59 5.62 -7.33 0.64
C PHE A 59 5.80 -5.81 0.79
N MET A 60 4.79 -5.12 1.30
CA MET A 60 4.85 -3.66 1.48
C MET A 60 5.91 -3.26 2.51
N ARG A 61 6.08 -4.04 3.58
CA ARG A 61 7.09 -3.79 4.62
C ARG A 61 8.50 -4.01 4.09
N GLU A 62 8.71 -5.06 3.30
CA GLU A 62 10.03 -5.45 2.80
C GLU A 62 10.50 -4.55 1.64
N TYR A 63 9.62 -4.23 0.69
CA TYR A 63 10.00 -3.57 -0.56
C TYR A 63 9.55 -2.11 -0.69
N CYS A 64 8.56 -1.67 0.10
CA CYS A 64 7.94 -0.36 -0.09
C CYS A 64 8.13 0.60 1.09
N TRP A 65 8.58 0.12 2.25
CA TRP A 65 8.84 0.96 3.41
C TRP A 65 10.29 1.44 3.42
N ARG A 66 10.48 2.75 3.35
CA ARG A 66 11.77 3.41 3.51
C ARG A 66 11.81 4.10 4.87
N HIS A 67 12.71 3.64 5.74
CA HIS A 67 13.04 4.30 7.00
C HIS A 67 14.07 5.39 6.80
#